data_AF-A0A6B1CW93-F1
#
_entry.id   AF-A0A6B1CW93-F1
#
_cell.length_a   1.000
_cell.length_b   1.000
_cell.length_c   1.000
_cell.angle_alpha   90.00
_cell.angle_beta   90.00
_cell.angle_gamma   90.00
#
_symmetry.space_group_name_H-M   'P 1'
#
loop_
_entity.id
_entity.type
_entity.pdbx_description
1 polymer ?
#
loop_
_entity_poly.entity_id
_entity_poly.type
_entity_poly.pdbx_seq_one_letter_code
_entity_poly.pdbx_strand_id
1 'polypeptide(L)'
;MSIITVIGRGHSGTRAIAHTLYASGVFMGHTLNRSGDKVPPHALYDACRVMAKYVVWKGGLEWDFDDLHSGKIDPEFEDLIGEYLRDVAADRSEHKGWKLPETTLIYPWIVRMFPDIHYIHWIRDPRDSIIGAHKTDDLADFGIEYERTDDVRRRRAISWKYQYELMKATPKPKKWMLVRFEDFVLKQEEVLRELEAFLGFGLGRIVVRLESIGRWKTDQEQHMFDFFRDAMDENGYGEMP
;
A
#
# COMPACT_ATOMS: atom_id res chain seq x y z
N MET A 1 -15.47 -16.39 7.66
CA MET A 1 -15.07 -15.82 6.37
C MET A 1 -14.35 -14.50 6.60
N SER A 2 -13.17 -14.31 6.02
CA SER A 2 -12.43 -13.03 6.09
C SER A 2 -12.15 -12.49 4.69
N ILE A 3 -12.30 -11.17 4.55
CA ILE A 3 -11.78 -10.42 3.41
C ILE A 3 -10.53 -9.70 3.90
N ILE A 4 -9.46 -9.75 3.11
CA ILE A 4 -8.15 -9.19 3.44
C ILE A 4 -7.70 -8.30 2.29
N THR A 5 -7.17 -7.13 2.60
CA THR A 5 -6.45 -6.31 1.62
C THR A 5 -5.09 -5.93 2.15
N VAL A 6 -4.11 -5.93 1.25
CA VAL A 6 -2.75 -5.45 1.52
C VAL A 6 -2.61 -4.08 0.90
N ILE A 7 -2.36 -3.08 1.74
CA ILE A 7 -2.08 -1.70 1.35
C ILE A 7 -0.63 -1.37 1.68
N GLY A 8 -0.03 -0.50 0.89
CA GLY A 8 1.34 -0.06 1.03
C GLY A 8 1.87 0.37 -0.33
N ARG A 9 2.74 1.39 -0.34
CA ARG A 9 3.33 1.89 -1.58
C ARG A 9 4.05 0.78 -2.34
N GLY A 10 4.05 0.87 -3.67
CA GLY A 10 4.85 -0.01 -4.52
C GLY A 10 6.32 -0.03 -4.08
N HIS A 11 7.03 -1.14 -4.27
CA HIS A 11 8.41 -1.37 -3.77
C HIS A 11 8.59 -1.42 -2.24
N SER A 12 7.52 -1.30 -1.44
CA SER A 12 7.60 -1.56 0.02
C SER A 12 7.76 -3.05 0.37
N GLY A 13 7.86 -3.95 -0.60
CA GLY A 13 8.00 -5.40 -0.33
C GLY A 13 6.67 -6.14 -0.14
N THR A 14 5.54 -5.54 -0.53
CA THR A 14 4.19 -6.10 -0.44
C THR A 14 3.99 -7.45 -1.15
N ARG A 15 4.92 -7.84 -2.03
CA ARG A 15 4.97 -9.20 -2.61
C ARG A 15 5.13 -10.28 -1.54
N ALA A 16 5.93 -10.03 -0.50
CA ALA A 16 6.21 -11.00 0.55
C ALA A 16 4.90 -11.44 1.23
N ILE A 17 4.11 -10.48 1.71
CA ILE A 17 2.81 -10.80 2.32
C ILE A 17 1.79 -11.37 1.34
N ALA A 18 1.76 -10.92 0.08
CA ALA A 18 0.86 -11.50 -0.91
C ALA A 18 1.17 -12.99 -1.16
N HIS A 19 2.45 -13.37 -1.23
CA HIS A 19 2.89 -14.75 -1.38
C HIS A 19 2.64 -15.58 -0.11
N THR A 20 2.81 -15.00 1.08
CA THR A 20 2.40 -15.61 2.35
C THR A 20 0.91 -15.93 2.35
N LEU A 21 0.04 -14.97 2.02
CA LEU A 21 -1.42 -15.18 1.98
C LEU A 21 -1.80 -16.25 0.95
N TYR A 22 -1.21 -16.21 -0.26
CA TYR A 22 -1.44 -17.23 -1.29
C TYR A 22 -1.02 -18.62 -0.83
N ALA A 23 0.17 -18.76 -0.22
CA ALA A 23 0.66 -20.02 0.34
C ALA A 23 -0.20 -20.53 1.52
N SER A 24 -0.99 -19.65 2.14
CA SER A 24 -1.92 -19.96 3.22
C SER A 24 -3.32 -20.36 2.73
N GLY A 25 -3.52 -20.47 1.41
CA GLY A 25 -4.82 -20.82 0.82
C GLY A 25 -5.81 -19.66 0.73
N VAL A 26 -5.38 -18.41 0.87
CA VAL A 26 -6.25 -17.24 0.67
C VAL A 26 -6.51 -17.05 -0.81
N PHE A 27 -7.78 -16.95 -1.20
CA PHE A 27 -8.15 -16.60 -2.56
C PHE A 27 -7.88 -15.11 -2.84
N MET A 28 -6.87 -14.80 -3.65
CA MET A 28 -6.41 -13.43 -3.90
C MET A 28 -6.93 -12.82 -5.22
N GLY A 29 -7.92 -13.47 -5.86
CA GLY A 29 -8.41 -13.15 -7.20
C GLY A 29 -8.07 -14.23 -8.23
N HIS A 30 -8.78 -14.24 -9.37
CA HIS A 30 -8.62 -15.28 -10.40
C HIS A 30 -7.29 -15.21 -11.14
N THR A 31 -6.70 -14.02 -11.25
CA THR A 31 -5.47 -13.83 -12.02
C THR A 31 -4.52 -12.95 -11.23
N LEU A 32 -3.32 -13.50 -10.98
CA LEU A 32 -2.26 -12.84 -10.25
C LEU A 32 -1.03 -12.70 -11.14
N ASN A 33 -0.34 -11.55 -11.06
CA ASN A 33 0.99 -11.42 -11.66
C ASN A 33 2.07 -12.03 -10.72
N ARG A 34 3.34 -12.00 -11.15
CA ARG A 34 4.47 -12.53 -10.36
C ARG A 34 4.61 -11.88 -8.97
N SER A 35 4.17 -10.64 -8.82
CA SER A 35 4.22 -9.90 -7.56
C SER A 35 3.06 -10.21 -6.61
N GLY A 36 2.15 -11.11 -7.01
CA GLY A 36 0.92 -11.38 -6.26
C GLY A 36 -0.11 -10.25 -6.38
N ASP A 37 0.02 -9.37 -7.38
CA ASP A 37 -0.99 -8.35 -7.64
C ASP A 37 -2.16 -8.98 -8.39
N LYS A 38 -3.37 -8.63 -7.97
CA LYS A 38 -4.59 -8.97 -8.70
C LYS A 38 -4.67 -8.16 -9.99
N VAL A 39 -4.87 -8.85 -11.11
CA VAL A 39 -4.93 -8.25 -12.46
C VAL A 39 -6.14 -8.80 -13.23
N PRO A 40 -6.64 -8.11 -14.29
CA PRO A 40 -6.20 -6.82 -14.81
C PRO A 40 -6.46 -5.65 -13.84
N PRO A 41 -5.57 -4.63 -13.79
CA PRO A 41 -5.67 -3.55 -12.80
C PRO A 41 -6.48 -2.33 -13.27
N HIS A 42 -6.94 -2.33 -14.52
CA HIS A 42 -7.43 -1.12 -15.22
C HIS A 42 -8.55 -0.40 -14.46
N ALA A 43 -9.60 -1.12 -14.05
CA ALA A 43 -10.70 -0.51 -13.30
C ALA A 43 -10.24 0.13 -11.97
N LEU A 44 -9.27 -0.48 -11.27
CA LEU A 44 -8.72 0.14 -10.06
C LEU A 44 -7.87 1.37 -10.38
N TYR A 45 -7.10 1.37 -11.48
CA TYR A 45 -6.36 2.56 -11.92
C TYR A 45 -7.30 3.71 -12.31
N ASP A 46 -8.42 3.40 -12.95
CA ASP A 46 -9.44 4.38 -13.27
C ASP A 46 -10.09 4.92 -11.99
N ALA A 47 -10.37 4.05 -11.01
CA ALA A 47 -10.88 4.44 -9.70
C ALA A 47 -9.91 5.39 -8.95
N CYS A 48 -8.60 5.19 -9.07
CA CYS A 48 -7.60 6.14 -8.58
C CYS A 48 -7.77 7.53 -9.18
N ARG A 49 -8.00 7.62 -10.50
CA ARG A 49 -8.21 8.91 -11.18
C ARG A 49 -9.53 9.56 -10.80
N VAL A 50 -10.57 8.77 -10.51
CA VAL A 50 -11.84 9.30 -10.01
C VAL A 50 -11.65 9.94 -8.64
N MET A 51 -11.06 9.20 -7.68
CA MET A 51 -10.85 9.74 -6.32
C MET A 51 -9.89 10.93 -6.31
N ALA A 52 -8.88 10.95 -7.19
CA ALA A 52 -7.92 12.06 -7.27
C ALA A 52 -8.56 13.42 -7.55
N LYS A 53 -9.74 13.46 -8.22
CA LYS A 53 -10.51 14.70 -8.46
C LYS A 53 -10.93 15.41 -7.16
N TYR A 54 -10.93 14.69 -6.04
CA TYR A 54 -11.34 15.15 -4.71
C TYR A 54 -10.15 15.47 -3.79
N VAL A 55 -8.93 15.42 -4.33
CA VAL A 55 -7.71 15.79 -3.61
C VAL A 55 -7.30 17.18 -4.06
N VAL A 56 -7.17 18.12 -3.11
CA VAL A 56 -6.75 19.49 -3.42
C VAL A 56 -5.27 19.66 -3.10
N TRP A 57 -4.44 19.89 -4.12
CA TRP A 57 -3.05 20.28 -3.91
C TRP A 57 -2.98 21.73 -3.40
N LYS A 58 -2.28 21.96 -2.29
CA LYS A 58 -2.13 23.29 -1.66
C LYS A 58 -0.83 24.00 -2.08
N GLY A 59 0.00 23.34 -2.89
CA GLY A 59 1.35 23.78 -3.23
C GLY A 59 2.42 22.98 -2.50
N GLY A 60 3.64 22.96 -3.05
CA GLY A 60 4.76 22.22 -2.47
C GLY A 60 4.43 20.74 -2.23
N LEU A 61 4.59 20.29 -0.98
CA LEU A 61 4.38 18.91 -0.52
C LEU A 61 3.11 18.75 0.34
N GLU A 62 2.11 19.59 0.11
CA GLU A 62 0.88 19.64 0.91
C GLU A 62 -0.36 19.35 0.06
N TRP A 63 -1.22 18.48 0.58
CA TRP A 63 -2.50 18.10 -0.01
C TRP A 63 -3.57 18.11 1.07
N ASP A 64 -4.79 18.37 0.64
CA ASP A 64 -5.99 18.35 1.47
C ASP A 64 -6.86 17.15 1.08
N PHE A 65 -7.24 16.39 2.10
CA PHE A 65 -7.96 15.11 2.00
C PHE A 65 -9.35 15.17 2.66
N ASP A 66 -9.80 16.33 3.13
CA ASP A 66 -11.01 16.45 3.95
C ASP A 66 -12.28 15.92 3.24
N ASP A 67 -12.38 16.20 1.93
CA ASP A 67 -13.49 15.75 1.09
C ASP A 67 -13.53 14.22 0.94
N LEU A 68 -12.38 13.54 1.07
CA LEU A 68 -12.32 12.07 0.99
C LEU A 68 -12.99 11.41 2.19
N HIS A 69 -13.03 12.08 3.34
CA HIS A 69 -13.54 11.54 4.60
C HIS A 69 -15.00 11.90 4.86
N SER A 70 -15.43 13.08 4.40
CA SER A 70 -16.76 13.63 4.71
C SER A 70 -17.72 13.66 3.52
N GLY A 71 -17.20 13.72 2.29
CA GLY A 71 -17.98 13.78 1.05
C GLY A 71 -18.67 12.46 0.69
N LYS A 72 -19.59 12.50 -0.28
CA LYS A 72 -20.14 11.27 -0.88
C LYS A 72 -19.07 10.60 -1.74
N ILE A 73 -19.01 9.27 -1.72
CA ILE A 73 -18.20 8.51 -2.68
C ILE A 73 -18.84 8.68 -4.05
N ASP A 74 -18.02 8.95 -5.07
CA ASP A 74 -18.49 9.07 -6.45
C ASP A 74 -19.04 7.70 -6.94
N PRO A 75 -20.27 7.62 -7.50
CA PRO A 75 -20.80 6.38 -8.04
C PRO A 75 -19.90 5.72 -9.10
N GLU A 76 -19.17 6.52 -9.90
CA GLU A 76 -18.20 6.01 -10.87
C GLU A 76 -17.11 5.18 -10.18
N PHE A 77 -16.67 5.63 -9.00
CA PHE A 77 -15.70 4.89 -8.20
C PHE A 77 -16.28 3.57 -7.67
N GLU A 78 -17.50 3.57 -7.16
CA GLU A 78 -18.16 2.37 -6.64
C GLU A 78 -18.30 1.30 -7.74
N ASP A 79 -18.71 1.71 -8.94
CA ASP A 79 -18.84 0.84 -10.11
C ASP A 79 -17.48 0.22 -10.51
N LEU A 80 -16.43 1.04 -10.59
CA LEU A 80 -15.08 0.59 -10.94
C LEU A 80 -14.49 -0.38 -9.91
N ILE A 81 -14.70 -0.12 -8.62
CA ILE A 81 -14.27 -1.05 -7.55
C ILE A 81 -15.11 -2.34 -7.57
N GLY A 82 -16.41 -2.23 -7.81
CA GLY A 82 -17.29 -3.39 -7.99
C GLY A 82 -16.88 -4.26 -9.18
N GLU A 83 -16.46 -3.65 -10.29
CA GLU A 83 -15.90 -4.38 -11.43
C GLU A 83 -14.58 -5.07 -11.06
N TYR A 84 -13.64 -4.33 -10.49
CA TYR A 84 -12.31 -4.83 -10.15
C TYR A 84 -12.36 -6.00 -9.15
N LEU A 85 -13.25 -5.94 -8.15
CA LEU A 85 -13.37 -6.94 -7.08
C LEU A 85 -14.46 -7.99 -7.34
N ARG A 86 -15.06 -8.03 -8.54
CA ARG A 86 -16.20 -8.92 -8.85
C ARG A 86 -15.92 -10.39 -8.55
N ASP A 87 -14.73 -10.88 -8.92
CA ASP A 87 -14.28 -12.25 -8.66
C ASP A 87 -14.08 -12.51 -7.16
N VAL A 88 -13.41 -11.60 -6.44
CA VAL A 88 -13.23 -11.69 -4.98
C VAL A 88 -14.57 -11.67 -4.26
N ALA A 89 -15.51 -10.83 -4.69
CA ALA A 89 -16.84 -10.77 -4.11
C ALA A 89 -17.62 -12.08 -4.32
N ALA A 90 -17.57 -12.65 -5.53
CA ALA A 90 -18.31 -13.85 -5.89
C ALA A 90 -17.74 -15.17 -5.33
N ASP A 91 -16.45 -15.20 -4.99
CA ASP A 91 -15.77 -16.42 -4.54
C ASP A 91 -16.23 -16.88 -3.15
N ARG A 92 -16.30 -18.21 -2.96
CA ARG A 92 -16.81 -18.86 -1.74
C ARG A 92 -15.72 -19.30 -0.76
N SER A 93 -14.44 -19.05 -1.06
CA SER A 93 -13.34 -19.40 -0.16
C SER A 93 -13.53 -18.75 1.21
N GLU A 94 -13.13 -19.48 2.25
CA GLU A 94 -13.23 -19.01 3.63
C GLU A 94 -12.43 -17.72 3.84
N HIS A 95 -11.23 -17.66 3.27
CA HIS A 95 -10.35 -16.51 3.27
C HIS A 95 -10.15 -16.02 1.85
N LYS A 96 -10.43 -14.74 1.62
CA LYS A 96 -10.27 -14.11 0.31
C LYS A 96 -9.76 -12.69 0.44
N GLY A 97 -9.32 -12.10 -0.67
CA GLY A 97 -8.73 -10.79 -0.64
C GLY A 97 -8.20 -10.32 -1.96
N TRP A 98 -7.51 -9.20 -1.91
CA TRP A 98 -6.75 -8.70 -3.04
C TRP A 98 -5.49 -7.98 -2.56
N LYS A 99 -4.57 -7.82 -3.49
CA LYS A 99 -3.41 -6.96 -3.32
C LYS A 99 -3.16 -6.26 -4.63
N LEU A 100 -2.99 -4.94 -4.55
CA LEU A 100 -2.44 -4.11 -5.62
C LEU A 100 -1.96 -2.82 -4.95
N PRO A 101 -0.68 -2.40 -5.09
CA PRO A 101 -0.15 -1.24 -4.37
C PRO A 101 -0.95 0.05 -4.57
N GLU A 102 -1.52 0.24 -5.77
CA GLU A 102 -2.37 1.38 -6.10
C GLU A 102 -3.65 1.46 -5.25
N THR A 103 -4.06 0.37 -4.57
CA THR A 103 -5.14 0.43 -3.56
C THR A 103 -4.84 1.48 -2.48
N THR A 104 -3.57 1.75 -2.17
CA THR A 104 -3.17 2.81 -1.24
C THR A 104 -3.59 4.20 -1.71
N LEU A 105 -3.55 4.47 -3.02
CA LEU A 105 -3.95 5.76 -3.59
C LEU A 105 -5.45 6.05 -3.41
N ILE A 106 -6.24 5.02 -3.13
CA ILE A 106 -7.70 5.10 -2.95
C ILE A 106 -8.17 4.59 -1.59
N TYR A 107 -7.22 4.41 -0.67
CA TYR A 107 -7.47 3.85 0.66
C TYR A 107 -8.60 4.53 1.43
N PRO A 108 -8.75 5.88 1.45
CA PRO A 108 -9.84 6.54 2.16
C PRO A 108 -11.23 6.01 1.78
N TRP A 109 -11.50 5.82 0.49
CA TRP A 109 -12.80 5.36 0.02
C TRP A 109 -12.95 3.85 0.13
N ILE A 110 -11.87 3.09 -0.04
CA ILE A 110 -11.87 1.63 0.21
C ILE A 110 -12.27 1.33 1.66
N VAL A 111 -11.72 2.04 2.64
CA VAL A 111 -12.08 1.88 4.07
C VAL A 111 -13.56 2.14 4.31
N ARG A 112 -14.11 3.16 3.65
CA ARG A 112 -15.52 3.53 3.79
C ARG A 112 -16.45 2.51 3.15
N MET A 113 -16.07 1.93 2.01
CA MET A 113 -16.83 0.86 1.34
C MET A 113 -16.73 -0.48 2.09
N PHE A 114 -15.57 -0.78 2.69
CA PHE A 114 -15.28 -2.07 3.31
C PHE A 114 -14.76 -1.90 4.75
N PRO A 115 -15.57 -1.41 5.70
CA PRO A 115 -15.09 -1.04 7.04
C PRO A 115 -14.70 -2.22 7.93
N ASP A 116 -15.19 -3.43 7.62
CA ASP A 116 -15.08 -4.61 8.49
C ASP A 116 -14.10 -5.68 8.01
N ILE A 117 -13.35 -5.41 6.93
CA ILE A 117 -12.33 -6.30 6.37
C ILE A 117 -10.98 -6.11 7.09
N HIS A 118 -10.05 -7.05 6.92
CA HIS A 118 -8.70 -6.91 7.48
C HIS A 118 -7.80 -6.11 6.53
N TYR A 119 -7.20 -5.06 7.07
CA TYR A 119 -6.22 -4.23 6.38
C TYR A 119 -4.83 -4.53 6.92
N ILE A 120 -3.97 -5.09 6.07
CA ILE A 120 -2.54 -5.21 6.37
C ILE A 120 -1.86 -4.00 5.73
N HIS A 121 -1.46 -3.04 6.56
CA HIS A 121 -0.65 -1.90 6.12
C HIS A 121 0.82 -2.28 6.15
N TRP A 122 1.41 -2.35 4.96
CA TRP A 122 2.78 -2.75 4.76
C TRP A 122 3.66 -1.51 4.53
N ILE A 123 4.58 -1.25 5.44
CA ILE A 123 5.53 -0.14 5.34
C ILE A 123 6.96 -0.65 5.20
N ARG A 124 7.80 0.18 4.59
CA ARG A 124 9.23 -0.06 4.39
C ARG A 124 9.97 1.26 4.53
N ASP A 125 11.24 1.18 4.90
CA ASP A 125 12.14 2.34 4.89
C ASP A 125 12.01 3.12 3.57
N PRO A 126 11.65 4.42 3.62
CA PRO A 126 11.45 5.22 2.42
C PRO A 126 12.68 5.27 1.52
N ARG A 127 13.88 5.28 2.11
CA ARG A 127 15.17 5.32 1.40
C ARG A 127 15.31 4.13 0.47
N ASP A 128 14.87 2.97 0.94
CA ASP A 128 14.87 1.71 0.19
C ASP A 128 13.74 1.65 -0.85
N SER A 129 12.60 2.27 -0.53
CA SER A 129 11.40 2.24 -1.35
C SER A 129 11.62 2.99 -2.67
N ILE A 130 12.32 4.13 -2.64
CA ILE A 130 12.48 5.00 -3.82
C ILE A 130 13.58 4.54 -4.81
N ILE A 131 14.29 3.45 -4.53
CA ILE A 131 15.36 2.93 -5.41
C ILE A 131 14.82 2.42 -6.75
N GLY A 132 13.74 1.65 -6.71
CA GLY A 132 13.17 0.99 -7.88
C GLY A 132 12.03 1.77 -8.52
N ALA A 133 11.88 1.60 -9.84
CA ALA A 133 10.79 2.20 -10.61
C ALA A 133 9.46 1.48 -10.36
N HIS A 134 8.41 2.21 -9.98
CA HIS A 134 7.04 1.71 -9.82
C HIS A 134 6.03 2.49 -10.66
N LYS A 135 4.85 1.90 -10.89
CA LYS A 135 3.76 2.56 -11.60
C LYS A 135 3.24 3.80 -10.86
N THR A 136 3.28 3.80 -9.53
CA THR A 136 2.90 4.94 -8.68
C THR A 136 3.96 6.03 -8.57
N ASP A 137 5.07 5.97 -9.31
CA ASP A 137 6.18 6.93 -9.15
C ASP A 137 5.78 8.35 -9.56
N ASP A 138 5.02 8.50 -10.64
CA ASP A 138 4.45 9.77 -11.07
C ASP A 138 2.98 9.83 -10.64
N LEU A 139 2.67 10.72 -9.70
CA LEU A 139 1.31 10.94 -9.20
C LEU A 139 0.35 11.45 -10.29
N ALA A 140 0.88 12.11 -11.33
CA ALA A 140 0.07 12.64 -12.42
C ALA A 140 -0.50 11.53 -13.32
N ASP A 141 0.11 10.33 -13.36
CA ASP A 141 -0.48 9.15 -14.03
C ASP A 141 -1.87 8.79 -13.47
N PHE A 142 -2.13 9.23 -12.23
CA PHE A 142 -3.36 9.01 -11.47
C PHE A 142 -4.16 10.30 -11.25
N GLY A 143 -3.81 11.39 -11.92
CA GLY A 143 -4.56 12.66 -11.82
C GLY A 143 -4.32 13.45 -10.54
N ILE A 144 -3.28 13.12 -9.77
CA ILE A 144 -2.93 13.83 -8.54
C ILE A 144 -1.91 14.93 -8.89
N GLU A 145 -2.25 16.17 -8.58
CA GLU A 145 -1.35 17.31 -8.76
C GLU A 145 -0.24 17.33 -7.70
N TYR A 146 0.96 17.77 -8.11
CA TYR A 146 2.12 17.93 -7.24
C TYR A 146 3.19 18.79 -7.93
N GLU A 147 4.18 19.25 -7.16
CA GLU A 147 5.35 19.96 -7.71
C GLU A 147 6.14 19.06 -8.68
N ARG A 148 6.08 19.38 -9.98
CA ARG A 148 6.79 18.62 -11.03
C ARG A 148 8.30 18.72 -10.84
N THR A 149 8.99 17.62 -11.12
CA THR A 149 10.45 17.55 -11.04
C THR A 149 10.97 16.53 -12.05
N ASP A 150 12.13 16.83 -12.64
CA ASP A 150 12.87 15.93 -13.53
C ASP A 150 13.73 14.92 -12.76
N ASP A 151 13.99 15.17 -11.47
CA ASP A 151 14.70 14.25 -10.59
C ASP A 151 13.79 13.04 -10.25
N VAL A 152 14.19 11.87 -10.73
CA VAL A 152 13.46 10.62 -10.55
C VAL A 152 13.35 10.23 -9.07
N ARG A 153 14.41 10.42 -8.27
CA ARG A 153 14.40 10.08 -6.83
C ARG A 153 13.52 11.04 -6.06
N ARG A 154 13.60 12.34 -6.37
CA ARG A 154 12.70 13.33 -5.79
C ARG A 154 11.25 13.04 -6.15
N ARG A 155 10.94 12.70 -7.41
CA ARG A 155 9.58 12.33 -7.84
C ARG A 155 9.03 11.14 -7.04
N ARG A 156 9.82 10.08 -6.90
CA ARG A 156 9.46 8.89 -6.11
C ARG A 156 9.29 9.22 -4.62
N ALA A 157 10.12 10.11 -4.08
CA ALA A 157 10.03 10.57 -2.70
C ALA A 157 8.76 11.40 -2.45
N ILE A 158 8.38 12.27 -3.39
CA ILE A 158 7.11 13.01 -3.34
C ILE A 158 5.93 12.03 -3.37
N SER A 159 5.95 11.06 -4.29
CA SER A 159 4.91 10.01 -4.36
C SER A 159 4.81 9.20 -3.07
N TRP A 160 5.95 8.84 -2.46
CA TRP A 160 5.97 8.16 -1.18
C TRP A 160 5.35 9.03 -0.08
N LYS A 161 5.73 10.31 0.00
CA LYS A 161 5.18 11.24 0.98
C LYS A 161 3.67 11.38 0.82
N TYR A 162 3.18 11.61 -0.39
CA TYR A 162 1.75 11.69 -0.66
C TYR A 162 0.99 10.47 -0.12
N GLN A 163 1.46 9.26 -0.44
CA GLN A 163 0.81 8.03 0.00
C GLN A 163 0.88 7.85 1.53
N TYR A 164 1.99 8.23 2.16
CA TYR A 164 2.12 8.21 3.61
C TYR A 164 1.17 9.21 4.29
N GLU A 165 1.08 10.46 3.81
CA GLU A 165 0.16 11.46 4.37
C GLU A 165 -1.31 11.06 4.17
N LEU A 166 -1.67 10.52 2.99
CA LEU A 166 -3.00 10.00 2.71
C LEU A 166 -3.38 8.88 3.69
N MET A 167 -2.45 7.95 3.93
CA MET A 167 -2.62 6.88 4.93
C MET A 167 -2.78 7.43 6.34
N LYS A 168 -2.02 8.47 6.71
CA LYS A 168 -2.04 9.10 8.04
C LYS A 168 -3.32 9.90 8.28
N ALA A 169 -3.82 10.60 7.26
CA ALA A 169 -5.07 11.36 7.32
C ALA A 169 -6.31 10.46 7.39
N THR A 170 -6.22 9.25 6.84
CA THR A 170 -7.35 8.31 6.82
C THR A 170 -7.61 7.67 8.19
N PRO A 171 -8.84 7.73 8.73
CA PRO A 171 -9.20 7.02 9.95
C PRO A 171 -8.91 5.52 9.86
N LYS A 172 -8.22 4.97 10.86
CA LYS A 172 -7.86 3.55 10.89
C LYS A 172 -9.15 2.69 11.00
N PRO A 173 -9.37 1.71 10.11
CA PRO A 173 -10.49 0.78 10.25
C PRO A 173 -10.28 -0.13 11.47
N LYS A 174 -11.35 -0.79 11.91
CA LYS A 174 -11.34 -1.63 13.11
C LYS A 174 -10.31 -2.75 13.07
N LYS A 175 -10.12 -3.35 11.89
CA LYS A 175 -9.20 -4.48 11.68
C LYS A 175 -8.05 -4.01 10.81
N TRP A 176 -7.08 -3.37 11.45
CA TRP A 176 -5.93 -2.79 10.79
C TRP A 176 -4.66 -3.19 11.53
N MET A 177 -3.64 -3.62 10.80
CA MET A 177 -2.34 -3.98 11.37
C MET A 177 -1.22 -3.38 10.51
N LEU A 178 -0.32 -2.64 11.15
CA LEU A 178 0.93 -2.19 10.53
C LEU A 178 1.97 -3.31 10.58
N VAL A 179 2.63 -3.57 9.47
CA VAL A 179 3.78 -4.49 9.39
C VAL A 179 4.92 -3.78 8.68
N ARG A 180 6.08 -3.72 9.35
CA ARG A 180 7.32 -3.27 8.72
C ARG A 180 7.94 -4.41 7.93
N PHE A 181 8.31 -4.14 6.69
CA PHE A 181 9.00 -5.09 5.82
C PHE A 181 10.26 -5.65 6.47
N GLU A 182 11.02 -4.78 7.14
CA GLU A 182 12.28 -5.12 7.80
C GLU A 182 12.06 -6.11 8.96
N ASP A 183 11.03 -5.92 9.77
CA ASP A 183 10.69 -6.86 10.84
C ASP A 183 10.22 -8.20 10.27
N PHE A 184 9.42 -8.17 9.20
CA PHE A 184 8.99 -9.42 8.55
C PHE A 184 10.18 -10.22 8.01
N VAL A 185 11.24 -9.56 7.55
CA VAL A 185 12.43 -10.23 7.03
C VAL A 185 13.39 -10.65 8.16
N LEU A 186 13.58 -9.83 9.20
CA LEU A 186 14.53 -10.09 10.29
C LEU A 186 13.97 -10.98 11.40
N LYS A 187 12.66 -10.93 11.64
CA LYS A 187 11.95 -11.56 12.76
C LYS A 187 10.68 -12.27 12.28
N GLN A 188 10.81 -12.98 11.15
CA GLN A 188 9.66 -13.50 10.41
C GLN A 188 8.66 -14.30 11.26
N GLU A 189 9.12 -15.20 12.12
CA GLU A 189 8.23 -16.00 12.97
C GLU A 189 7.50 -15.19 14.05
N GLU A 190 8.09 -14.10 14.55
CA GLU A 190 7.40 -13.18 15.46
C GLU A 190 6.27 -12.47 14.73
N VAL A 191 6.59 -11.87 13.59
CA VAL A 191 5.60 -11.13 12.77
C VAL A 191 4.50 -12.06 12.25
N LEU A 192 4.82 -13.28 11.84
CA LEU A 192 3.82 -14.25 11.39
C LEU A 192 2.87 -14.64 12.52
N ARG A 193 3.36 -14.86 13.75
CA ARG A 193 2.48 -15.15 14.90
C ARG A 193 1.51 -14.02 15.19
N GLU A 194 1.96 -12.77 15.10
CA GLU A 194 1.08 -11.61 15.28
C GLU A 194 0.05 -11.50 14.16
N LEU A 195 0.46 -11.72 12.91
CA LEU A 195 -0.44 -11.76 11.76
C LEU A 195 -1.47 -12.90 11.86
N GLU A 196 -1.07 -14.09 12.32
CA GLU A 196 -1.96 -15.23 12.54
C GLU A 196 -3.00 -14.91 13.62
N ALA A 197 -2.58 -14.28 14.72
CA ALA A 197 -3.50 -13.82 15.77
C ALA A 197 -4.46 -12.74 15.25
N PHE A 198 -3.98 -11.82 14.42
CA PHE A 198 -4.79 -10.76 13.81
C PHE A 198 -5.81 -11.30 12.79
N LEU A 199 -5.40 -12.26 11.95
CA LEU A 199 -6.22 -12.80 10.87
C LEU A 199 -7.11 -13.97 11.29
N GLY A 200 -6.75 -14.67 12.37
CA GLY A 200 -7.50 -15.79 12.93
C GLY A 200 -7.26 -17.15 12.24
N PHE A 201 -6.18 -17.30 11.47
CA PHE A 201 -5.80 -18.55 10.82
C PHE A 201 -4.28 -18.65 10.62
N GLY A 202 -3.77 -19.87 10.42
CA GLY A 202 -2.34 -20.14 10.25
C GLY A 202 -1.80 -19.66 8.90
N LEU A 203 -0.57 -19.16 8.88
CA LEU A 203 0.06 -18.60 7.69
C LEU A 203 1.19 -19.47 7.12
N GLY A 204 1.28 -19.54 5.80
CA GLY A 204 2.39 -20.16 5.10
C GLY A 204 3.69 -19.37 5.30
N ARG A 205 4.79 -20.08 5.52
CA ARG A 205 6.13 -19.48 5.58
C ARG A 205 6.69 -19.36 4.17
N ILE A 206 7.35 -18.24 3.87
CA ILE A 206 8.04 -18.02 2.61
C ILE A 206 9.51 -17.69 2.86
N VAL A 207 10.37 -18.01 1.89
CA VAL A 207 11.77 -17.62 1.97
C VAL A 207 11.90 -16.11 1.74
N VAL A 208 12.50 -15.41 2.70
CA VAL A 208 12.85 -13.99 2.62
C VAL A 208 14.37 -13.83 2.48
N ARG A 209 14.78 -12.68 1.94
CA ARG A 209 16.16 -12.39 1.56
C ARG A 209 16.69 -11.21 2.37
N LEU A 210 17.71 -11.42 3.20
CA LEU A 210 18.27 -10.36 4.04
C LEU A 210 18.85 -9.20 3.21
N GLU A 211 19.38 -9.50 2.01
CA GLU A 211 19.92 -8.49 1.08
C GLU A 211 18.84 -7.54 0.54
N SER A 212 17.56 -7.83 0.78
CA SER A 212 16.47 -6.94 0.41
C SER A 212 16.30 -5.76 1.37
N ILE A 213 16.95 -5.75 2.55
CA ILE A 213 16.90 -4.65 3.52
C ILE A 213 18.14 -3.76 3.38
N GLY A 214 17.94 -2.44 3.48
CA GLY A 214 19.04 -1.48 3.61
C GLY A 214 19.88 -1.37 2.34
N ARG A 215 19.25 -1.62 1.18
CA ARG A 215 19.88 -1.45 -0.14
C ARG A 215 20.34 -0.01 -0.34
N TRP A 216 19.66 0.96 0.26
CA TRP A 216 20.05 2.36 0.24
C TRP A 216 21.46 2.61 0.82
N LYS A 217 21.99 1.72 1.68
CA LYS A 217 23.33 1.87 2.26
C LYS A 217 24.46 1.73 1.24
N THR A 218 24.21 1.02 0.14
CA THR A 218 25.18 0.85 -0.96
C THR A 218 24.78 1.61 -2.22
N ASP A 219 23.55 2.15 -2.26
CA ASP A 219 23.04 3.03 -3.30
C ASP A 219 23.81 4.35 -3.30
N GLN A 220 24.31 4.76 -4.47
CA GLN A 220 25.13 5.96 -4.63
C GLN A 220 24.31 7.20 -5.03
N GLU A 221 23.01 7.03 -5.23
CA GLU A 221 22.08 8.12 -5.57
C GLU A 221 21.46 8.74 -4.32
N GLN A 222 20.78 9.89 -4.50
CA GLN A 222 20.02 10.51 -3.43
C GLN A 222 18.89 9.59 -2.97
N HIS A 223 18.95 9.17 -1.70
CA HIS A 223 17.95 8.32 -1.07
C HIS A 223 17.31 8.97 0.17
N MET A 224 17.89 10.05 0.69
CA MET A 224 17.38 10.78 1.84
C MET A 224 16.84 12.16 1.42
N PHE A 225 15.66 12.49 1.93
CA PHE A 225 14.99 13.78 1.78
C PHE A 225 14.49 14.24 3.15
N ASP A 226 14.57 15.54 3.44
CA ASP A 226 14.25 16.06 4.78
C ASP A 226 12.83 15.73 5.23
N PHE A 227 11.88 15.73 4.29
CA PHE A 227 10.48 15.42 4.57
C PHE A 227 10.19 13.94 4.89
N PHE A 228 11.21 13.06 4.89
CA PHE A 228 11.06 11.70 5.39
C PHE A 228 11.23 11.59 6.91
N ARG A 229 11.89 12.55 7.58
CA ARG A 229 12.34 12.42 8.98
C ARG A 229 11.21 12.01 9.92
N ASP A 230 10.11 12.76 9.96
CA ASP A 230 8.98 12.48 10.86
C ASP A 230 8.41 11.08 10.67
N ALA A 231 8.23 10.68 9.40
CA ALA A 231 7.68 9.38 9.07
C ALA A 231 8.67 8.24 9.36
N MET A 232 9.97 8.49 9.20
CA MET A 232 11.02 7.56 9.58
C MET A 232 11.07 7.38 11.10
N ASP A 233 11.02 8.46 11.87
CA ASP A 233 11.04 8.41 13.33
C ASP A 233 9.79 7.70 13.87
N GLU A 234 8.60 8.02 13.34
CA GLU A 234 7.33 7.38 13.71
C GLU A 234 7.36 5.85 13.49
N ASN A 235 8.07 5.39 12.45
CA ASN A 235 8.12 3.97 12.08
C ASN A 235 9.42 3.28 12.48
N GLY A 236 10.28 3.93 13.29
CA GLY A 236 11.52 3.34 13.79
C GLY A 236 12.58 3.10 12.70
N TYR A 237 12.64 3.98 11.71
CA TYR A 237 13.66 4.07 10.65
C TYR A 237 14.63 5.23 10.81
N GLY A 238 14.44 6.07 11.84
CA GLY A 238 15.41 7.10 12.25
C GLY A 238 16.80 6.50 12.41
N GLU A 239 17.84 7.34 12.40
CA GLU A 239 19.21 6.85 12.58
C GLU A 239 19.27 5.96 13.82
N MET A 240 19.43 4.64 13.60
CA MET A 240 19.88 3.78 14.68
C MET A 240 21.24 4.35 15.09
N PRO A 241 21.46 4.64 16.38
CA PRO A 241 22.75 5.14 16.85
C PRO A 241 23.91 4.23 16.43
#